data_AF-A0A956DMR7-F1
#
_entry.id   AF-A0A956DMR7-F1
#
_cell.length_a   1.000
_cell.length_b   1.000
_cell.length_c   1.000
_cell.angle_alpha   90.00
_cell.angle_beta   90.00
_cell.angle_gamma   90.00
#
_symmetry.space_group_name_H-M   'P 1'
#
loop_
_entity.id
_entity.type
_entity.pdbx_description
1 polymer ?
#
loop_
_entity_poly.entity_id
_entity_poly.type
_entity_poly.pdbx_seq_one_letter_code
_entity_poly.pdbx_strand_id
1 'polypeptide(L)'
;ALCFGWIDGLAKGVDAERYRQRFSPRRPGSRWSSSNKKRIAKLEVEGRLAPAGRRVVERARADGSWDELPDAERAFEDPPALLALLARNPEVAAIYAGFSPAHRRQYVLWIASAKKAETQERRAAKAEAMILARERPM
;
A
#
# COMPACT_ATOMS: atom_id res chain seq x y z
N ALA A 1 -4.24 13.92 13.80
CA ALA A 1 -5.38 13.40 13.01
C ALA A 1 -5.80 12.00 13.46
N LEU A 2 -4.93 10.98 13.32
CA LEU A 2 -5.28 9.58 13.61
C LEU A 2 -5.78 9.32 15.04
N CYS A 3 -5.22 10.01 16.04
CA CYS A 3 -5.66 9.91 17.44
C CYS A 3 -7.16 10.17 17.66
N PHE A 4 -7.79 10.96 16.79
CA PHE A 4 -9.22 11.28 16.84
C PHE A 4 -10.03 10.59 15.73
N GLY A 5 -9.44 9.66 14.97
CA GLY A 5 -10.12 8.95 13.89
C GLY A 5 -10.14 9.70 12.55
N TRP A 6 -9.25 10.69 12.38
CA TRP A 6 -9.15 11.50 11.16
C TRP A 6 -7.90 11.14 10.36
N ILE A 7 -7.92 11.46 9.06
CA ILE A 7 -6.79 11.33 8.15
C ILE A 7 -6.53 12.64 7.43
N ASP A 8 -5.25 12.91 7.17
CA ASP A 8 -4.78 14.03 6.37
C ASP A 8 -4.69 13.65 4.88
N GLY A 9 -5.03 14.61 4.03
CA GLY A 9 -4.79 14.54 2.60
C GLY A 9 -3.40 15.06 2.22
N LEU A 10 -3.12 15.06 0.92
CA LEU A 10 -1.90 15.65 0.38
C LEU A 10 -1.84 17.15 0.72
N ALA A 11 -0.71 17.58 1.29
CA ALA A 11 -0.41 18.99 1.45
C ALA A 11 -0.23 19.63 0.07
N LYS A 12 -0.93 20.74 -0.19
CA LYS A 12 -0.83 21.50 -1.44
C LYS A 12 -0.26 22.87 -1.14
N GLY A 13 0.75 23.30 -1.90
CA GLY A 13 1.27 24.66 -1.85
C GLY A 13 0.18 25.67 -2.18
N VAL A 14 0.15 26.77 -1.44
CA VAL A 14 -0.69 27.93 -1.72
C VAL A 14 0.19 29.03 -2.31
N ASP A 15 1.37 29.25 -1.73
CA ASP A 15 2.45 30.11 -2.24
C ASP A 15 3.80 29.71 -1.63
N ALA A 16 4.81 30.60 -1.70
CA ALA A 16 6.18 30.37 -1.25
C ALA A 16 6.31 30.10 0.27
N GLU A 17 5.36 30.55 1.08
CA GLU A 17 5.44 30.45 2.55
C GLU A 17 4.28 29.63 3.14
N ARG A 18 3.23 29.37 2.37
CA ARG A 18 1.99 28.78 2.85
C ARG A 18 1.64 27.50 2.11
N TYR A 19 1.18 26.52 2.88
CA TYR A 19 0.55 25.31 2.35
C TYR A 19 -0.79 25.07 3.03
N ARG A 20 -1.64 24.30 2.37
CA ARG A 20 -2.90 23.82 2.93
C ARG A 20 -2.90 22.30 2.99
N GLN A 21 -3.46 21.76 4.06
CA GLN A 21 -3.68 20.33 4.20
C GLN A 21 -5.10 20.08 4.66
N ARG A 22 -5.81 19.21 3.95
CA ARG A 22 -7.18 18.83 4.29
C ARG A 22 -7.14 17.73 5.34
N PHE A 23 -7.91 17.89 6.41
CA PHE A 23 -8.20 16.82 7.36
C PHE A 23 -9.64 16.37 7.19
N SER A 24 -9.88 15.06 7.23
CA SER A 24 -11.24 14.52 7.19
C SER A 24 -11.38 13.26 8.04
N PRO A 25 -12.58 12.95 8.54
CA PRO A 25 -12.86 11.67 9.17
C PRO A 25 -12.48 10.50 8.25
N ARG A 26 -11.91 9.43 8.82
CA ARG A 26 -11.63 8.22 8.07
C ARG A 26 -12.94 7.54 7.67
N ARG A 27 -13.10 7.23 6.38
CA ARG A 27 -14.29 6.53 5.88
C ARG A 27 -14.28 5.06 6.31
N PRO A 28 -15.43 4.45 6.64
CA PRO A 28 -15.54 3.00 6.81
C PRO A 28 -15.01 2.26 5.57
N GLY A 29 -14.38 1.09 5.76
CA GLY A 29 -13.78 0.34 4.66
C GLY A 29 -12.53 0.97 4.01
N SER A 30 -11.97 2.05 4.56
CA SER A 30 -10.77 2.68 3.99
C SER A 30 -9.48 1.96 4.39
N ARG A 31 -8.64 1.70 3.39
CA ARG A 31 -7.35 1.00 3.52
C ARG A 31 -6.42 1.59 4.59
N TRP A 32 -5.66 0.73 5.27
CA TRP A 32 -4.67 1.11 6.28
C TRP A 32 -3.24 0.82 5.82
N SER A 33 -2.43 1.87 5.66
CA SER A 33 -1.00 1.71 5.39
C SER A 33 -0.25 1.22 6.63
N SER A 34 0.85 0.50 6.43
CA SER A 34 1.73 0.05 7.51
C SER A 34 2.20 1.22 8.40
N SER A 35 2.51 2.37 7.80
CA SER A 35 2.87 3.58 8.55
C SER A 35 1.74 4.07 9.47
N ASN A 36 0.49 4.06 9.00
CA ASN A 36 -0.65 4.44 9.84
C ASN A 36 -0.89 3.43 10.96
N LYS A 37 -0.76 2.11 10.69
CA LYS A 37 -0.83 1.07 11.72
C LYS A 37 0.24 1.27 12.80
N LYS A 38 1.50 1.52 12.40
CA LYS A 38 2.62 1.81 13.32
C LYS A 38 2.36 3.06 14.16
N ARG A 39 1.79 4.12 13.56
CA ARG A 39 1.40 5.34 14.30
C ARG A 39 0.26 5.10 15.29
N ILE A 40 -0.75 4.30 14.94
CA ILE A 40 -1.82 3.90 15.88
C ILE A 40 -1.23 3.12 17.05
N ALA A 41 -0.39 2.11 16.79
CA ALA A 41 0.24 1.32 17.84
C ALA A 41 1.06 2.21 18.81
N LYS A 42 1.81 3.18 18.27
CA LYS A 42 2.53 4.18 19.09
C LYS A 42 1.57 5.02 19.94
N LEU A 43 0.47 5.51 19.37
CA LEU A 43 -0.53 6.30 20.09
C LEU A 43 -1.25 5.50 21.18
N GLU A 44 -1.45 4.20 20.97
CA GLU A 44 -2.01 3.28 21.98
C GLU A 44 -1.06 3.11 23.16
N VAL A 45 0.22 2.82 22.90
CA VAL A 45 1.27 2.69 23.92
C VAL A 45 1.44 3.99 24.71
N GLU A 46 1.40 5.13 24.02
CA GLU A 46 1.51 6.45 24.66
C GLU A 46 0.22 6.89 25.41
N GLY A 47 -0.87 6.12 25.35
CA GLY A 47 -2.15 6.52 25.95
C GLY A 47 -2.82 7.74 25.27
N ARG A 48 -2.38 8.09 24.05
CA ARG A 48 -2.83 9.28 23.30
C ARG A 48 -3.92 8.97 22.27
N LEU A 49 -4.33 7.71 22.16
CA LEU A 49 -5.46 7.32 21.30
C LEU A 49 -6.78 7.65 21.99
N ALA A 50 -7.46 8.71 21.51
CA ALA A 50 -8.74 9.12 22.04
C ALA A 50 -9.86 8.11 21.72
N PRO A 51 -10.99 8.11 22.45
CA PRO A 51 -12.10 7.19 22.21
C PRO A 51 -12.62 7.21 20.76
N ALA A 52 -12.62 8.38 20.11
CA ALA A 52 -13.02 8.51 18.71
C ALA A 52 -12.06 7.77 17.76
N GLY A 53 -10.75 7.86 17.98
CA GLY A 53 -9.75 7.11 17.22
C GLY A 53 -9.88 5.61 17.43
N ARG A 54 -10.08 5.18 18.68
CA ARG A 54 -10.26 3.76 19.03
C ARG A 54 -11.44 3.14 18.29
N ARG A 55 -12.61 3.81 18.27
CA ARG A 55 -13.79 3.34 17.52
C ARG A 55 -13.54 3.15 16.02
N VAL A 56 -12.70 4.00 15.42
CA VAL A 56 -12.33 3.87 14.00
C VAL A 56 -11.43 2.66 13.77
N VAL A 57 -10.50 2.39 14.68
CA VAL A 57 -9.62 1.19 14.63
C VAL A 57 -10.45 -0.08 14.83
N GLU A 58 -11.33 -0.12 15.83
CA GLU A 58 -12.21 -1.25 16.10
C GLU A 58 -13.11 -1.57 14.89
N ARG A 59 -13.72 -0.55 14.29
CA ARG A 59 -14.52 -0.70 13.08
C ARG A 59 -13.69 -1.26 11.92
N ALA A 60 -12.47 -0.74 11.72
CA ALA A 60 -11.60 -1.21 10.65
C ALA A 60 -11.17 -2.66 10.81
N ARG A 61 -11.00 -3.13 12.06
CA ARG A 61 -10.74 -4.55 12.35
C ARG A 61 -11.98 -5.40 12.08
N ALA A 62 -13.16 -4.91 12.48
CA ALA A 62 -14.42 -5.62 12.25
C ALA A 62 -14.81 -5.72 10.76
N ASP A 63 -14.55 -4.67 9.97
CA ASP A 63 -14.86 -4.65 8.53
C ASP A 63 -13.73 -5.21 7.63
N GLY A 64 -12.61 -5.64 8.24
CA GLY A 64 -11.45 -6.21 7.55
C GLY A 64 -10.58 -5.20 6.79
N SER A 65 -10.93 -3.90 6.77
CA SER A 65 -10.12 -2.88 6.09
C SER A 65 -8.77 -2.64 6.77
N TRP A 66 -8.64 -3.00 8.05
CA TRP A 66 -7.38 -2.98 8.78
C TRP A 66 -6.32 -3.87 8.11
N ASP A 67 -6.72 -5.05 7.63
CA ASP A 67 -5.80 -6.05 7.06
C ASP A 67 -5.87 -6.14 5.53
N GLU A 68 -6.66 -5.28 4.87
CA GLU A 68 -6.84 -5.31 3.41
C GLU A 68 -5.53 -5.06 2.65
N LEU A 69 -4.67 -4.17 3.16
CA LEU A 69 -3.37 -3.95 2.55
C LEU A 69 -2.34 -4.92 3.14
N PRO A 70 -1.55 -5.60 2.28
CA PRO A 70 -0.40 -6.36 2.74
C PRO A 70 0.51 -5.42 3.52
N ASP A 71 1.08 -5.91 4.63
CA ASP A 71 2.11 -5.15 5.31
C ASP A 71 3.24 -4.86 4.33
N ALA A 72 3.79 -3.65 4.40
CA ALA A 72 4.84 -3.21 3.51
C ALA A 72 6.05 -4.18 3.52
N GLU A 73 6.25 -4.92 4.60
CA GLU A 73 7.26 -5.98 4.71
C GLU A 73 6.86 -7.22 3.89
N ARG A 74 5.61 -7.69 3.99
CA ARG A 74 5.04 -8.76 3.14
C ARG A 74 5.05 -8.39 1.65
N ALA A 75 4.91 -7.11 1.33
CA ALA A 75 4.99 -6.58 -0.03
C ALA A 75 6.42 -6.53 -0.62
N PHE A 76 7.41 -7.12 0.04
CA PHE A 76 8.70 -7.40 -0.59
C PHE A 76 8.81 -8.87 -1.05
N GLU A 77 7.93 -9.76 -0.57
CA GLU A 77 7.85 -11.11 -1.10
C GLU A 77 7.17 -11.06 -2.48
N ASP A 78 7.87 -11.54 -3.51
CA ASP A 78 7.31 -11.62 -4.85
C ASP A 78 6.10 -12.59 -4.85
N PRO A 79 4.90 -12.17 -5.30
CA PRO A 79 3.72 -13.02 -5.26
C PRO A 79 3.88 -14.19 -6.24
N PRO A 80 3.17 -15.32 -6.01
CA PRO A 80 3.31 -16.52 -6.86
C PRO A 80 3.15 -16.24 -8.35
N ALA A 81 2.21 -15.37 -8.73
CA ALA A 81 1.99 -14.97 -10.12
C ALA A 81 3.19 -14.23 -10.75
N LEU A 82 3.91 -13.42 -9.96
CA LEU A 82 5.13 -12.74 -10.40
C LEU A 82 6.30 -13.75 -10.48
N LEU A 83 6.47 -14.61 -9.49
CA LEU A 83 7.50 -15.66 -9.51
C LEU A 83 7.35 -16.57 -10.73
N ALA A 84 6.11 -16.99 -11.05
CA ALA A 84 5.82 -17.79 -12.23
C ALA A 84 6.16 -17.06 -13.55
N LEU A 85 5.94 -15.73 -13.61
CA LEU A 85 6.37 -14.90 -14.74
C LEU A 85 7.90 -14.86 -14.88
N LEU A 86 8.62 -14.61 -13.79
CA LEU A 86 10.08 -14.50 -13.83
C LEU A 86 10.73 -15.85 -14.14
N ALA A 87 10.15 -16.95 -13.66
CA ALA A 87 10.64 -18.31 -13.94
C ALA A 87 10.50 -18.71 -15.41
N ARG A 88 9.41 -18.30 -16.09
CA ARG A 88 9.18 -18.64 -17.51
C ARG A 88 9.95 -17.75 -18.50
N ASN A 89 10.34 -16.53 -18.09
CA ASN A 89 10.95 -15.52 -18.96
C ASN A 89 12.26 -14.98 -18.38
N PRO A 90 13.41 -15.61 -18.70
CA PRO A 90 14.72 -15.22 -18.16
C PRO A 90 15.14 -13.77 -18.49
N GLU A 91 14.77 -13.26 -19.66
CA GLU A 91 15.03 -11.86 -20.03
C GLU A 91 14.31 -10.88 -19.10
N VAL A 92 13.02 -11.11 -18.86
CA VAL A 92 12.19 -10.32 -17.94
C VAL A 92 12.74 -10.41 -16.52
N ALA A 93 13.20 -11.60 -16.11
CA ALA A 93 13.85 -11.81 -14.82
C ALA A 93 15.12 -10.98 -14.66
N ALA A 94 15.98 -10.93 -15.68
CA ALA A 94 17.21 -10.14 -15.66
C ALA A 94 16.92 -8.63 -15.55
N ILE A 95 15.95 -8.13 -16.32
CA ILE A 95 15.56 -6.71 -16.27
C ILE A 95 14.96 -6.36 -14.90
N TYR A 96 14.05 -7.19 -14.40
CA TYR A 96 13.42 -7.01 -13.09
C TYR A 96 14.46 -7.01 -11.95
N ALA A 97 15.45 -7.90 -12.00
CA ALA A 97 16.54 -7.95 -11.02
C ALA A 97 17.39 -6.68 -11.02
N GLY A 98 17.52 -6.00 -12.16
CA GLY A 98 18.22 -4.71 -12.27
C GLY A 98 17.46 -3.51 -11.68
N PHE A 99 16.17 -3.66 -11.35
CA PHE A 99 15.39 -2.57 -10.78
C PHE A 99 15.72 -2.29 -9.31
N SER A 100 15.67 -1.00 -8.94
CA SER A 100 15.79 -0.59 -7.54
C SER A 100 14.74 -1.28 -6.65
N PRO A 101 15.01 -1.49 -5.35
CA PRO A 101 14.04 -2.09 -4.43
C PRO A 101 12.68 -1.39 -4.42
N ALA A 102 12.66 -0.06 -4.58
CA ALA A 102 11.43 0.73 -4.62
C ALA A 102 10.60 0.50 -5.90
N HIS A 103 11.26 0.20 -7.02
CA HIS A 103 10.59 -0.10 -8.29
C HIS A 103 10.05 -1.53 -8.30
N ARG A 104 10.84 -2.52 -7.84
CA ARG A 104 10.36 -3.89 -7.63
C ARG A 104 9.14 -3.96 -6.72
N ARG A 105 9.19 -3.22 -5.60
CA ARG A 105 8.08 -3.09 -4.64
C ARG A 105 6.77 -2.60 -5.27
N GLN A 106 6.83 -1.75 -6.30
CA GLN A 106 5.61 -1.29 -6.98
C GLN A 106 4.90 -2.43 -7.72
N TYR A 107 5.65 -3.31 -8.39
CA TYR A 107 5.08 -4.49 -9.04
C TYR A 107 4.52 -5.49 -8.04
N VAL A 108 5.27 -5.77 -6.96
CA VAL A 108 4.81 -6.67 -5.90
C VAL A 108 3.50 -6.17 -5.30
N LEU A 109 3.44 -4.90 -4.88
CA LEU A 109 2.22 -4.31 -4.32
C LEU A 109 1.05 -4.32 -5.31
N TRP A 110 1.31 -3.96 -6.57
CA TRP A 110 0.29 -3.90 -7.58
C TRP A 110 -0.30 -5.28 -7.85
N ILE A 111 0.52 -6.32 -8.03
CA ILE A 111 0.03 -7.68 -8.26
C ILE A 111 -0.66 -8.21 -6.99
N ALA A 112 -0.01 -8.15 -5.83
CA ALA A 112 -0.53 -8.70 -4.57
C ALA A 112 -1.81 -8.00 -4.05
N SER A 113 -2.06 -6.74 -4.45
CA SER A 113 -3.30 -6.03 -4.08
C SER A 113 -4.57 -6.57 -4.75
N ALA A 114 -4.46 -7.45 -5.75
CA ALA A 114 -5.62 -8.09 -6.35
C ALA A 114 -6.08 -9.29 -5.49
N LYS A 115 -7.36 -9.28 -5.09
CA LYS A 115 -7.95 -10.33 -4.22
C LYS A 115 -8.12 -11.69 -4.90
N LYS A 116 -8.38 -11.71 -6.22
CA LYS A 116 -8.61 -12.94 -6.99
C LYS A 116 -7.31 -13.40 -7.65
N ALA A 117 -6.99 -14.69 -7.58
CA ALA A 117 -5.82 -15.29 -8.23
C ALA A 117 -5.77 -14.97 -9.73
N GLU A 118 -6.89 -15.15 -10.43
CA GLU A 118 -7.06 -14.79 -11.85
C GLU A 118 -6.66 -13.33 -12.15
N THR A 119 -6.99 -12.39 -11.25
CA THR A 119 -6.62 -10.98 -11.43
C THR A 119 -5.14 -10.74 -11.15
N GLN A 120 -4.53 -11.51 -10.23
CA GLN A 120 -3.08 -11.46 -10.01
C GLN A 120 -2.33 -11.96 -11.25
N GLU A 121 -2.77 -13.06 -11.85
CA GLU A 121 -2.20 -13.61 -13.09
C GLU A 121 -2.32 -12.62 -14.26
N ARG A 122 -3.49 -12.01 -14.44
CA ARG A 122 -3.69 -10.96 -15.45
C ARG A 122 -2.76 -9.75 -15.23
N ARG A 123 -2.55 -9.34 -13.98
CA ARG A 123 -1.60 -8.26 -13.66
C ARG A 123 -0.15 -8.69 -13.90
N ALA A 124 0.21 -9.94 -13.61
CA ALA A 124 1.54 -10.47 -13.92
C ALA A 124 1.79 -10.51 -15.44
N ALA A 125 0.83 -10.96 -16.24
CA ALA A 125 0.92 -10.89 -17.70
C ALA A 125 1.11 -9.46 -18.22
N LYS A 126 0.44 -8.47 -17.61
CA LYS A 126 0.66 -7.06 -17.94
C LYS A 126 2.01 -6.53 -17.45
N ALA A 127 2.50 -7.03 -16.31
CA ALA A 127 3.80 -6.66 -15.76
C ALA A 127 4.93 -7.07 -16.72
N GLU A 128 4.80 -8.17 -17.44
CA GLU A 128 5.75 -8.61 -18.46
C GLU A 128 6.08 -7.50 -19.48
N ALA A 129 5.04 -6.97 -20.15
CA ALA A 129 5.21 -5.88 -21.11
C ALA A 129 5.79 -4.62 -20.47
N MET A 130 5.36 -4.28 -19.25
CA MET A 130 5.86 -3.11 -18.51
C MET A 130 7.32 -3.24 -18.10
N ILE A 131 7.76 -4.45 -17.70
CA ILE A 131 9.15 -4.71 -17.31
C ILE A 131 10.05 -4.59 -18.53
N LEU A 132 9.65 -5.18 -19.67
CA LEU A 132 10.38 -5.05 -20.94
C LEU A 132 10.53 -3.57 -21.36
N ALA A 133 9.47 -2.79 -21.19
CA ALA A 133 9.47 -1.34 -21.46
C ALA A 133 10.15 -0.49 -20.36
N ARG A 134 10.57 -1.09 -19.23
CA ARG A 134 11.13 -0.42 -18.04
C ARG A 134 10.20 0.64 -17.42
N GLU A 135 8.90 0.43 -17.55
CA GLU A 135 7.86 1.31 -17.03
C GLU A 135 7.55 1.02 -15.55
N ARG A 136 6.64 1.78 -14.95
CA ARG A 136 6.10 1.51 -13.61
C ARG A 136 4.65 1.09 -13.72
N PRO A 137 4.19 0.14 -12.87
CA PRO A 137 2.77 -0.20 -12.83
C PRO A 137 1.96 1.00 -12.31
N MET A 138 0.84 1.29 -12.98
CA MET A 138 -0.14 2.32 -12.58
C MET A 138 -0.99 1.88 -11.38
#